data_AF-A0A7Y3GIN3-F1
#
_entry.id   AF-A0A7Y3GIN3-F1
#
_cell.length_a   1.000
_cell.length_b   1.000
_cell.length_c   1.000
_cell.angle_alpha   90.00
_cell.angle_beta   90.00
_cell.angle_gamma   90.00
#
_symmetry.space_group_name_H-M   'P 1'
#
loop_
_entity.id
_entity.type
_entity.pdbx_description
1 polymer ?
#
loop_
_entity_poly.entity_id
_entity_poly.type
_entity_poly.pdbx_seq_one_letter_code
_entity_poly.pdbx_strand_id
1 'polypeptide(L)'
;EPQPDVKVVEQQTPQFNENLYRSVEELELSVRSANCLKNADINQIYQLVSKTEAEMLKTKNFGRKSLNEIKEVLAEMGLSLGMKLEGFTPPDEETEEGD
;
A
#
# COMPACT_ATOMS: atom_id res chain seq x y z
N GLU A 1 24.15 30.76 -14.32
CA GLU A 1 22.83 30.25 -14.75
C GLU A 1 22.50 29.03 -13.91
N PRO A 2 21.24 28.87 -13.44
CA PRO A 2 20.86 27.78 -12.55
C PRO A 2 20.80 26.45 -13.31
N GLN A 3 21.28 25.40 -12.67
CA GLN A 3 21.24 24.03 -13.16
C GLN A 3 19.78 23.56 -13.26
N PRO A 4 19.36 22.88 -14.34
CA PRO A 4 18.00 22.39 -14.45
C PRO A 4 17.80 21.26 -13.42
N ASP A 5 16.86 21.45 -12.50
CA ASP A 5 16.33 20.41 -11.62
C ASP A 5 15.77 19.26 -12.46
N VAL A 6 16.63 18.27 -12.71
CA VAL A 6 16.24 17.00 -13.31
C VAL A 6 15.40 16.28 -12.25
N LYS A 7 14.08 16.46 -12.30
CA LYS A 7 13.14 15.57 -11.61
C LYS A 7 13.35 14.21 -12.22
N VAL A 8 14.13 13.37 -11.55
CA VAL A 8 14.42 12.00 -11.96
C VAL A 8 13.10 11.25 -11.93
N VAL A 9 12.46 11.14 -13.09
CA VAL A 9 11.33 10.24 -13.31
C VAL A 9 11.97 8.86 -13.46
N GLU A 10 12.26 8.22 -12.33
CA GLU A 10 12.76 6.86 -12.30
C GLU A 10 11.65 5.92 -12.80
N GLN A 11 11.70 5.63 -14.09
CA GLN A 11 11.14 4.44 -14.70
C GLN A 11 11.91 3.23 -14.14
N GLN A 12 11.63 2.85 -12.90
CA GLN A 12 12.06 1.58 -12.36
C GLN A 12 10.92 0.60 -12.64
N THR A 13 11.18 -0.40 -13.48
CA THR A 13 10.41 -1.64 -13.50
C THR A 13 10.18 -2.03 -12.04
N PRO A 14 8.93 -2.03 -11.53
CA PRO A 14 8.72 -2.29 -10.11
C PRO A 14 9.14 -3.73 -9.89
N GLN A 15 10.31 -3.91 -9.31
CA GLN A 15 10.67 -5.15 -8.66
C GLN A 15 9.70 -5.20 -7.49
N PHE A 16 8.53 -5.81 -7.74
CA PHE A 16 7.41 -5.80 -6.82
C PHE A 16 7.92 -6.28 -5.48
N ASN A 17 7.79 -5.43 -4.47
CA ASN A 17 8.28 -5.76 -3.15
C ASN A 17 7.51 -6.99 -2.67
N GLU A 18 8.20 -8.00 -2.13
CA GLU A 18 7.55 -9.19 -1.57
C GLU A 18 6.56 -8.84 -0.46
N ASN A 19 6.75 -7.68 0.20
CA ASN A 19 5.80 -7.14 1.17
C ASN A 19 4.40 -6.89 0.57
N LEU A 20 4.25 -6.70 -0.74
CA LEU A 20 2.93 -6.49 -1.37
C LEU A 20 1.98 -7.68 -1.15
N TYR A 21 2.52 -8.89 -1.05
CA TYR A 21 1.79 -10.13 -0.82
C TYR A 21 1.40 -10.34 0.65
N ARG A 22 1.93 -9.52 1.57
CA ARG A 22 1.64 -9.64 3.00
C ARG A 22 0.29 -9.02 3.35
N SER A 23 -0.25 -9.47 4.48
CA SER A 23 -1.47 -8.90 5.03
C SER A 23 -1.21 -7.52 5.63
N VAL A 24 -2.19 -6.62 5.53
CA VAL A 24 -2.14 -5.33 6.25
C VAL A 24 -2.22 -5.51 7.76
N GLU A 25 -2.67 -6.68 8.24
CA GLU A 25 -2.68 -7.01 9.67
C GLU A 25 -1.27 -7.22 10.23
N GLU A 26 -0.30 -7.58 9.38
CA GLU A 26 1.11 -7.72 9.77
C GLU A 26 1.84 -6.37 9.95
N LEU A 27 1.25 -5.27 9.48
CA LEU A 27 1.86 -3.94 9.48
C LEU A 27 1.93 -3.26 10.87
N GLU A 28 1.65 -4.00 11.95
CA GLU A 28 1.57 -3.51 13.33
C GLU A 28 0.84 -2.16 13.48
N LEU A 29 -0.16 -1.92 12.62
CA LEU A 29 -0.90 -0.66 12.58
C LEU A 29 -1.79 -0.54 13.82
N SER A 30 -2.15 0.70 14.14
CA SER A 30 -3.13 0.93 15.21
C SER A 30 -4.44 0.20 14.93
N VAL A 31 -5.13 -0.25 15.98
CA VAL A 31 -6.46 -0.90 15.88
C VAL A 31 -7.44 -0.06 15.05
N ARG A 32 -7.31 1.27 15.10
CA ARG A 32 -8.10 2.19 14.26
C ARG A 32 -7.75 2.01 12.78
N SER A 33 -6.49 2.11 12.43
CA SER A 33 -6.00 1.99 11.05
C SER A 33 -6.33 0.62 10.46
N ALA A 34 -6.11 -0.48 11.20
CA ALA A 34 -6.48 -1.84 10.78
C ALA A 34 -7.99 -2.00 10.54
N ASN A 35 -8.82 -1.50 11.45
CA ASN A 35 -10.28 -1.52 11.25
C ASN A 35 -10.73 -0.65 10.07
N CYS A 36 -10.04 0.46 9.78
CA CYS A 36 -10.37 1.30 8.62
C CYS A 36 -10.04 0.60 7.31
N LEU A 37 -8.92 -0.11 7.25
CA LEU A 37 -8.52 -0.92 6.11
C LEU A 37 -9.50 -2.06 5.87
N LYS A 38 -9.83 -2.81 6.93
CA LYS A 38 -10.83 -3.90 6.87
C LYS A 38 -12.21 -3.42 6.43
N ASN A 39 -12.66 -2.26 6.89
CA ASN A 39 -13.93 -1.66 6.44
C ASN A 39 -13.88 -1.12 4.99
N ALA A 40 -12.69 -0.96 4.43
CA ALA A 40 -12.49 -0.57 3.03
C ALA A 40 -12.24 -1.79 2.12
N ASP A 41 -12.44 -3.01 2.64
CA ASP A 41 -12.12 -4.29 1.97
C ASP A 41 -10.64 -4.37 1.54
N ILE A 42 -9.75 -3.76 2.34
CA ILE A 42 -8.29 -3.81 2.16
C ILE A 42 -7.71 -4.77 3.18
N ASN A 43 -7.37 -5.98 2.74
CA ASN A 43 -6.78 -7.02 3.57
C ASN A 43 -5.29 -7.22 3.27
N GLN A 44 -4.84 -6.88 2.06
CA GLN A 44 -3.44 -7.04 1.65
C GLN A 44 -2.78 -5.71 1.29
N ILE A 45 -1.45 -5.67 1.42
CA ILE A 45 -0.66 -4.47 1.17
C ILE A 45 -0.77 -4.03 -0.30
N TYR A 46 -0.84 -4.99 -1.24
CA TYR A 46 -1.05 -4.65 -2.66
C TYR A 46 -2.35 -3.85 -2.90
N GLN A 47 -3.42 -4.18 -2.16
CA GLN A 47 -4.69 -3.46 -2.26
C GLN A 47 -4.55 -2.05 -1.68
N LEU A 48 -3.80 -1.92 -0.58
CA LEU A 48 -3.53 -0.66 0.08
C LEU A 48 -2.73 0.29 -0.81
N VAL A 49 -1.60 -0.15 -1.35
CA VAL A 49 -0.73 0.70 -2.20
C VAL A 49 -1.40 1.04 -3.52
N SER A 50 -2.34 0.24 -4.00
CA SER A 50 -3.13 0.54 -5.20
C SER A 50 -4.09 1.71 -4.96
N LYS A 51 -4.52 1.94 -3.71
CA LYS A 51 -5.37 3.10 -3.36
C LYS A 51 -4.57 4.38 -3.25
N THR A 52 -5.17 5.46 -3.69
CA THR A 52 -4.62 6.80 -3.53
C THR A 52 -4.97 7.39 -2.18
N GLU A 53 -4.13 8.30 -1.68
CA GLU A 53 -4.40 9.05 -0.45
C GLU A 53 -5.76 9.77 -0.46
N ALA A 54 -6.15 10.29 -1.63
CA ALA A 54 -7.42 10.97 -1.81
C ALA A 54 -8.62 10.03 -1.64
N GLU A 55 -8.51 8.78 -2.09
CA GLU A 55 -9.54 7.75 -1.88
C GLU A 55 -9.58 7.35 -0.40
N MET A 56 -8.42 7.17 0.22
CA MET A 56 -8.33 6.85 1.65
C MET A 56 -9.00 7.93 2.50
N LEU A 57 -8.73 9.21 2.23
CA LEU A 57 -9.34 10.33 2.95
C LEU A 57 -10.85 10.50 2.66
N LYS A 58 -11.38 9.96 1.57
CA LYS A 58 -12.83 9.94 1.30
C LYS A 58 -13.56 8.88 2.11
N THR A 59 -12.87 7.83 2.55
CA THR A 59 -13.45 6.78 3.39
C THR A 59 -13.82 7.37 4.76
N LYS A 60 -15.10 7.26 5.13
CA LYS A 60 -15.72 7.94 6.28
C LYS A 60 -15.05 7.67 7.63
N ASN A 61 -14.23 6.63 7.73
CA ASN A 61 -13.53 6.20 8.93
C ASN A 61 -12.02 6.53 8.91
N PHE A 62 -11.47 6.99 7.79
CA PHE A 62 -10.06 7.29 7.64
C PHE A 62 -9.73 8.71 8.11
N GLY A 63 -8.81 8.82 9.08
CA GLY A 63 -8.29 10.09 9.58
C GLY A 63 -6.90 10.41 9.04
N ARG A 64 -6.49 11.69 9.13
CA ARG A 64 -5.12 12.14 8.79
C ARG A 64 -4.05 11.39 9.58
N LYS A 65 -4.34 11.02 10.84
CA LYS A 65 -3.44 10.24 11.69
C LYS A 65 -3.22 8.83 11.14
N SER A 66 -4.30 8.11 10.83
CA SER A 66 -4.22 6.77 10.23
C SER A 66 -3.54 6.77 8.86
N LEU A 67 -3.75 7.83 8.06
CA LEU A 67 -3.06 7.99 6.79
C LEU A 67 -1.54 8.14 6.96
N ASN A 68 -1.11 8.97 7.93
CA ASN A 68 0.31 9.14 8.22
C ASN A 68 0.95 7.85 8.77
N GLU A 69 0.28 7.15 9.69
CA GLU A 69 0.76 5.85 10.19
C GLU A 69 1.00 4.86 9.03
N ILE A 70 0.04 4.74 8.11
CA ILE A 70 0.20 3.88 6.93
C ILE A 70 1.35 4.32 6.05
N LYS A 71 1.48 5.63 5.79
CA LYS A 71 2.58 6.16 4.97
C LYS A 71 3.94 5.87 5.57
N GLU A 72 4.10 6.05 6.88
CA GLU A 72 5.35 5.79 7.59
C GLU A 72 5.73 4.31 7.45
N VAL A 73 4.79 3.41 7.75
CA VAL A 73 5.02 1.96 7.63
C VAL A 73 5.31 1.53 6.19
N LEU A 74 4.56 2.05 5.21
CA LEU A 74 4.83 1.78 3.81
C LEU A 74 6.21 2.30 3.40
N ALA A 75 6.60 3.51 3.85
CA ALA A 75 7.90 4.08 3.54
C ALA A 75 9.06 3.27 4.14
N GLU A 76 8.89 2.72 5.34
CA GLU A 76 9.86 1.78 5.95
C GLU A 76 10.06 0.53 5.10
N MET A 77 9.00 0.08 4.42
CA MET A 77 9.04 -1.04 3.48
C MET A 77 9.45 -0.63 2.07
N GLY A 78 9.74 0.64 1.79
CA GLY A 78 10.03 1.14 0.44
C GLY A 78 8.82 1.13 -0.49
N LEU A 79 7.61 1.20 0.07
CA LEU A 79 6.32 1.25 -0.62
C LEU A 79 5.70 2.64 -0.49
N SER A 80 4.72 2.92 -1.35
CA SER A 80 3.98 4.19 -1.34
C SER A 80 2.51 3.99 -1.74
N LEU A 81 1.65 4.95 -1.41
CA LEU A 81 0.25 4.93 -1.83
C LEU A 81 0.11 5.43 -3.27
N GLY A 82 -0.86 4.88 -4.02
CA GLY A 82 -1.10 5.20 -5.42
C GLY A 82 -0.13 4.52 -6.39
N MET A 83 0.52 3.42 -5.98
CA MET A 83 1.35 2.61 -6.87
C MET A 83 0.47 1.92 -7.92
N LYS A 84 0.90 2.00 -9.18
CA LYS A 84 0.28 1.26 -10.27
C LYS A 84 0.90 -0.13 -10.35
N LEU A 85 0.15 -1.12 -9.88
CA LEU A 85 0.54 -2.51 -9.93
C LEU A 85 0.20 -3.12 -11.31
N GLU A 86 0.66 -2.51 -12.40
CA GLU A 86 0.44 -3.01 -13.76
C GLU A 86 1.23 -4.31 -13.97
N GLY A 87 0.52 -5.43 -14.14
CA GLY A 87 1.13 -6.76 -14.28
C GLY A 87 1.45 -7.47 -12.96
N PHE A 88 0.98 -6.94 -11.82
CA PHE A 88 0.98 -7.67 -10.56
C PHE A 88 -0.09 -8.75 -10.60
N THR A 89 0.34 -10.00 -10.50
CA THR A 89 -0.56 -11.12 -10.25
C THR A 89 -0.70 -11.23 -8.73
N PRO A 90 -1.89 -11.01 -8.15
CA PRO A 90 -2.09 -11.33 -6.75
C PRO A 90 -1.67 -12.80 -6.55
N PRO A 91 -1.09 -13.14 -5.40
CA PRO A 91 -0.81 -14.54 -5.13
C PRO A 91 -2.19 -15.21 -5.20
N ASP A 92 -2.38 -16.13 -6.15
CA ASP A 92 -3.55 -16.99 -6.11
C ASP A 92 -3.60 -17.48 -4.67
N GLU A 93 -4.72 -17.22 -3.98
CA GLU A 93 -4.96 -17.88 -2.71
C GLU A 93 -4.74 -19.35 -3.03
N GLU A 94 -3.59 -19.90 -2.62
CA GLU A 94 -3.41 -21.33 -2.51
C GLU A 94 -4.53 -21.70 -1.56
N THR A 95 -5.68 -22.03 -2.13
CA THR A 95 -6.60 -22.98 -1.57
C THR A 95 -5.67 -24.07 -1.07
N GLU A 96 -5.48 -24.12 0.24
CA GLU A 96 -5.06 -25.31 0.95
C GLU A 96 -6.12 -26.38 0.64
N GLU A 97 -6.18 -26.86 -0.60
CA GLU A 97 -6.59 -28.21 -0.94
C GLU A 97 -5.34 -29.06 -0.68
N GLY A 98 -5.04 -29.23 0.61
CA GLY A 98 -4.02 -30.13 1.12
C GLY A 98 -4.68 -31.18 2.02
N ASP A 99 -5.13 -32.26 1.36
CA ASP A 99 -5.54 -33.60 1.85
C ASP A 99 -6.65 -33.74 2.93
#